data_AF-A0A2I1DZI5-F1
#
_entry.id   AF-A0A2I1DZI5-F1
#
_cell.length_a   1.000
_cell.length_b   1.000
_cell.length_c   1.000
_cell.angle_alpha   90.00
_cell.angle_beta   90.00
_cell.angle_gamma   90.00
#
_symmetry.space_group_name_H-M   'P 1'
#
loop_
_entity.id
_entity.type
_entity.pdbx_description
1 polymer ?
#
loop_
_entity_poly.entity_id
_entity_poly.type
_entity_poly.pdbx_seq_one_letter_code
_entity_poly.pdbx_strand_id
1 'polypeptide(L)'
;MPLTWKGNLVYSYELTSIKFHYILKQSSLEWSILGIRRPDFLKIPEHPRGLELDIYYPQYGFAIEVQGKQHEQHVKHFQFEKQLMCDQLNKDLCEKYCIVLRYVWYYEDPYIVIPEHLHELGLIE
;
A
#
# COMPACT_ATOMS: atom_id res chain seq x y z
N MET A 1 19.15 18.32 -13.33
CA MET A 1 18.38 19.57 -13.54
C MET A 1 17.13 19.48 -12.68
N PRO A 2 16.87 20.41 -11.73
CA PRO A 2 15.71 20.30 -10.86
C PRO A 2 14.47 20.81 -11.62
N LEU A 3 13.48 19.94 -11.79
CA LEU A 3 12.18 20.32 -12.32
C LEU A 3 11.39 21.03 -11.20
N THR A 4 11.20 22.33 -11.33
CA THR A 4 10.23 23.09 -10.54
C THR A 4 8.83 22.71 -10.99
N TRP A 5 8.02 22.10 -10.11
CA TRP A 5 6.64 21.74 -10.43
C TRP A 5 5.67 22.79 -9.90
N LYS A 6 5.15 23.60 -10.84
CA LYS A 6 3.98 24.46 -10.65
C LYS A 6 2.71 23.63 -10.78
N GLY A 7 1.81 23.77 -9.80
CA GLY A 7 0.37 23.77 -10.03
C GLY A 7 -0.32 22.41 -10.01
N ASN A 8 -1.10 22.18 -8.94
CA ASN A 8 -2.39 21.49 -8.90
C ASN A 8 -2.81 20.74 -10.17
N LEU A 9 -2.72 19.40 -10.15
CA LEU A 9 -3.61 18.49 -10.87
C LEU A 9 -3.39 17.08 -10.33
N VAL A 10 -4.38 16.61 -9.55
CA VAL A 10 -4.77 15.21 -9.37
C VAL A 10 -3.60 14.23 -9.15
N TYR A 11 -3.27 13.96 -7.88
CA TYR A 11 -2.64 12.70 -7.49
C TYR A 11 -3.67 11.58 -7.73
N SER A 12 -3.83 11.17 -8.99
CA SER A 12 -4.55 9.95 -9.33
C SER A 12 -3.65 8.78 -8.98
N TYR A 13 -4.25 7.75 -8.39
CA TYR A 13 -3.68 6.46 -8.01
C TYR A 13 -2.73 5.82 -9.06
N GLU A 14 -2.79 6.25 -10.31
CA GLU A 14 -1.92 5.82 -11.41
C GLU A 14 -0.48 6.33 -11.27
N LEU A 15 -0.27 7.56 -10.80
CA LEU A 15 1.08 8.13 -10.65
C LEU A 15 1.81 7.61 -9.40
N THR A 16 1.08 7.23 -8.35
CA THR A 16 1.63 6.53 -7.20
C THR A 16 2.00 5.09 -7.57
N SER A 17 1.10 4.33 -8.21
CA SER A 17 1.42 2.95 -8.63
C SER A 17 2.64 2.86 -9.58
N ILE A 18 2.76 3.77 -10.55
CA ILE A 18 3.89 3.77 -11.51
C ILE A 18 5.21 4.17 -10.84
N LYS A 19 5.20 5.13 -9.91
CA LYS A 19 6.42 5.53 -9.18
C LYS A 19 6.87 4.48 -8.16
N PHE A 20 5.93 3.84 -7.46
CA PHE A 20 6.22 2.71 -6.57
C PHE A 20 6.81 1.53 -7.35
N HIS A 21 6.29 1.24 -8.54
CA HIS A 21 6.85 0.20 -9.42
C HIS A 21 8.33 0.45 -9.77
N TYR A 22 8.73 1.71 -10.00
CA TYR A 22 10.13 2.06 -10.27
C TYR A 22 11.04 1.87 -9.05
N ILE A 23 10.55 2.13 -7.83
CA ILE A 23 11.30 1.91 -6.58
C ILE A 23 11.57 0.42 -6.37
N LEU A 24 10.53 -0.41 -6.50
CA LEU A 24 10.62 -1.85 -6.26
C LEU A 24 11.44 -2.58 -7.33
N LYS A 25 11.50 -2.01 -8.54
CA LYS A 25 12.38 -2.45 -9.62
C LYS A 25 13.86 -2.22 -9.32
N GLN A 26 14.20 -1.14 -8.62
CA GLN A 26 15.58 -0.83 -8.22
C GLN A 26 16.07 -1.75 -7.10
N SER A 27 15.18 -2.25 -6.24
CA SER A 27 15.52 -3.15 -5.13
C SER A 27 15.59 -4.64 -5.50
N SER A 28 15.57 -5.00 -6.79
CA SER A 28 15.64 -6.40 -7.30
C SER A 28 14.51 -7.33 -6.81
N LEU A 29 13.42 -6.81 -6.26
CA LEU A 29 12.26 -7.57 -5.76
C LEU A 29 11.24 -7.92 -6.86
N GLU A 30 11.62 -7.74 -8.14
CA GLU A 30 10.69 -7.50 -9.25
C GLU A 30 9.78 -8.68 -9.64
N TRP A 31 10.06 -9.91 -9.23
CA TRP A 31 9.37 -11.09 -9.78
C TRP A 31 8.20 -11.64 -8.95
N SER A 32 8.04 -11.22 -7.69
CA SER A 32 6.97 -11.74 -6.80
C SER A 32 5.84 -10.74 -6.52
N ILE A 33 6.03 -9.46 -6.83
CA ILE A 33 5.18 -8.35 -6.34
C ILE A 33 3.89 -8.17 -7.15
N LEU A 34 3.93 -8.37 -8.46
CA LEU A 34 2.85 -7.89 -9.35
C LEU A 34 1.60 -8.81 -9.37
N GLY A 35 1.66 -9.99 -8.77
CA GLY A 35 0.64 -11.03 -8.97
C GLY A 35 -0.39 -11.21 -7.85
N ILE A 36 -0.11 -10.77 -6.61
CA ILE A 36 -0.90 -11.18 -5.44
C ILE A 36 -1.42 -9.96 -4.67
N ARG A 37 -2.26 -9.15 -5.33
CA ARG A 37 -2.99 -8.08 -4.64
C ARG A 37 -4.10 -8.60 -3.72
N ARG A 38 -4.57 -9.83 -3.94
CA ARG A 38 -5.65 -10.48 -3.17
C ARG A 38 -5.21 -11.84 -2.64
N PRO A 39 -4.36 -11.90 -1.61
CA PRO A 39 -3.95 -13.15 -1.01
C PRO A 39 -5.15 -13.90 -0.41
N ASP A 40 -5.10 -15.24 -0.43
CA ASP A 40 -6.23 -16.10 -0.02
C ASP A 40 -6.67 -15.87 1.43
N PHE A 41 -5.75 -15.46 2.31
CA PHE A 41 -6.08 -15.20 3.71
C PHE A 41 -7.00 -13.97 3.91
N LEU A 42 -7.15 -13.13 2.88
CA LEU A 42 -8.09 -12.00 2.89
C LEU A 42 -9.49 -12.38 2.39
N LYS A 43 -9.72 -13.65 2.01
CA LYS A 43 -11.05 -14.14 1.64
C LYS A 43 -11.85 -14.46 2.89
N ILE A 44 -12.97 -13.76 3.06
CA ILE A 44 -13.96 -14.03 4.11
C ILE A 44 -15.36 -14.16 3.49
N PRO A 45 -16.37 -14.72 4.19
CA PRO A 45 -17.71 -14.89 3.64
C PRO A 45 -18.32 -13.61 3.03
N GLU A 46 -18.06 -12.46 3.64
CA GLU A 46 -18.52 -11.13 3.20
C GLU A 46 -17.74 -10.62 1.98
N HIS A 47 -16.49 -11.08 1.81
CA HIS A 47 -15.59 -10.73 0.71
C HIS A 47 -15.02 -12.01 0.06
N PRO A 48 -15.83 -12.78 -0.68
CA PRO A 48 -15.42 -14.09 -1.20
C PRO A 48 -14.31 -14.01 -2.27
N ARG A 49 -14.13 -12.82 -2.86
CA ARG A 49 -13.03 -12.54 -3.81
C ARG A 49 -11.73 -12.13 -3.11
N GLY A 50 -11.76 -11.90 -1.80
CA GLY A 50 -10.65 -11.35 -1.02
C GLY A 50 -10.63 -9.83 -1.03
N LEU A 51 -10.18 -9.25 0.09
CA LEU A 51 -9.76 -7.85 0.13
C LEU A 51 -8.47 -7.64 -0.66
N GLU A 52 -8.19 -6.39 -1.03
CA GLU A 52 -7.01 -6.00 -1.79
C GLU A 52 -5.99 -5.36 -0.85
N LEU A 53 -4.71 -5.67 -1.06
CA LEU A 53 -3.56 -4.95 -0.54
C LEU A 53 -2.85 -4.31 -1.74
N ASP A 54 -2.36 -3.08 -1.59
CA ASP A 54 -1.63 -2.41 -2.66
C ASP A 54 -0.34 -3.16 -3.04
N ILE A 55 0.42 -3.59 -2.02
CA ILE A 55 1.67 -4.34 -2.19
C ILE A 55 1.74 -5.44 -1.14
N TYR A 56 2.04 -6.67 -1.58
CA TYR A 56 2.18 -7.82 -0.69
C TYR A 56 3.42 -8.66 -1.02
N TYR A 57 4.21 -8.92 0.02
CA TYR A 57 5.42 -9.73 0.00
C TYR A 57 5.23 -10.99 0.86
N PRO A 58 4.68 -12.07 0.29
CA PRO A 58 4.41 -13.29 1.06
C PRO A 58 5.68 -13.90 1.68
N GLN A 59 6.82 -13.79 0.98
CA GLN A 59 8.10 -14.35 1.44
C GLN A 59 8.63 -13.70 2.72
N TYR A 60 8.26 -12.45 2.96
CA TYR A 60 8.67 -11.67 4.13
C TYR A 60 7.55 -11.49 5.15
N GLY A 61 6.36 -12.07 4.89
CA GLY A 61 5.18 -11.85 5.72
C GLY A 61 4.85 -10.36 5.85
N PHE A 62 4.95 -9.60 4.76
CA PHE A 62 4.92 -8.14 4.79
C PHE A 62 3.98 -7.55 3.73
N ALA A 63 3.30 -6.46 4.04
CA ALA A 63 2.42 -5.74 3.13
C ALA A 63 2.52 -4.22 3.31
N ILE A 64 2.26 -3.47 2.23
CA ILE A 64 2.15 -2.02 2.24
C ILE A 64 0.78 -1.61 1.71
N GLU A 65 0.15 -0.67 2.42
CA GLU A 65 -1.08 0.02 2.02
C GLU A 65 -0.80 1.52 1.81
N VAL A 66 -1.22 2.07 0.67
CA VAL A 66 -1.01 3.49 0.34
C VAL A 66 -2.25 4.29 0.75
N GLN A 67 -2.05 5.18 1.71
CA GLN A 67 -3.12 5.97 2.31
C GLN A 67 -3.29 7.29 1.57
N GLY A 68 -4.39 7.42 0.84
CA GLY A 68 -4.82 8.67 0.19
C GLY A 68 -5.43 9.69 1.17
N LYS A 69 -5.56 10.94 0.73
CA LYS A 69 -6.21 12.01 1.52
C LYS A 69 -7.63 11.66 2.00
N GLN A 70 -8.32 10.80 1.24
CA GLN A 70 -9.66 10.31 1.56
C GLN A 70 -9.73 9.46 2.84
N HIS A 71 -8.60 8.91 3.31
CA HIS A 71 -8.55 8.12 4.55
C HIS A 71 -8.44 9.01 5.80
N GLU A 72 -7.98 10.25 5.64
CA GLU A 72 -7.90 11.23 6.72
C GLU A 72 -9.18 12.08 6.82
N GLN A 73 -9.84 12.34 5.69
CA GLN A 73 -10.96 13.28 5.62
C GLN A 73 -12.14 12.70 4.87
N HIS A 74 -13.35 12.98 5.37
CA HIS A 74 -14.58 12.68 4.65
C HIS A 74 -14.64 13.48 3.33
N VAL A 75 -14.31 12.84 2.23
CA VAL A 75 -14.49 13.39 0.88
C VAL A 75 -15.87 12.98 0.40
N LYS A 76 -16.76 13.95 0.10
CA LYS A 76 -18.19 13.74 -0.25
C LYS A 76 -18.49 12.64 -1.29
N HIS A 77 -17.51 12.29 -2.12
CA HIS A 77 -17.66 11.29 -3.18
C HIS A 77 -17.30 9.86 -2.75
N PHE A 78 -16.72 9.67 -1.56
CA PHE A 78 -16.31 8.37 -1.05
C PHE A 78 -17.16 7.96 0.17
N GLN A 79 -17.52 6.68 0.22
CA GLN A 79 -18.25 6.10 1.34
C GLN A 79 -17.27 5.83 2.49
N PHE A 80 -16.92 6.89 3.22
CA PHE A 80 -15.90 6.90 4.27
C PHE A 80 -16.06 5.79 5.31
N GLU A 81 -17.30 5.55 5.79
CA GLU A 81 -17.57 4.49 6.78
C GLU A 81 -17.23 3.10 6.27
N LYS A 82 -17.58 2.80 5.01
CA LYS A 82 -17.23 1.51 4.40
C LYS A 82 -15.73 1.35 4.21
N GLN A 83 -15.04 2.43 3.86
CA GLN A 83 -13.59 2.42 3.74
C GLN A 83 -12.94 2.13 5.09
N LEU A 84 -13.36 2.83 6.15
CA LEU A 84 -12.84 2.62 7.51
C LEU A 84 -13.04 1.18 7.99
N MET A 85 -14.21 0.59 7.70
CA MET A 85 -14.47 -0.82 8.01
C MET A 85 -13.55 -1.76 7.22
N CYS A 86 -13.34 -1.51 5.92
CA CYS A 86 -12.40 -2.30 5.11
C CYS A 86 -10.96 -2.17 5.61
N ASP A 87 -10.51 -0.96 5.96
CA ASP A 87 -9.15 -0.71 6.44
C ASP A 87 -8.91 -1.43 7.77
N GLN A 88 -9.88 -1.38 8.69
CA GLN A 88 -9.82 -2.12 9.95
C GLN A 88 -9.80 -3.63 9.72
N LEU A 89 -10.64 -4.14 8.82
CA LEU A 89 -10.69 -5.56 8.50
C LEU A 89 -9.40 -6.06 7.83
N ASN A 90 -8.80 -5.27 6.93
CA ASN A 90 -7.48 -5.56 6.36
C ASN A 90 -6.42 -5.66 7.45
N LYS A 91 -6.42 -4.72 8.41
CA LYS A 91 -5.51 -4.73 9.54
C LYS A 91 -5.68 -5.97 10.41
N ASP A 92 -6.91 -6.29 10.80
CA ASP A 92 -7.23 -7.43 11.67
C ASP A 92 -6.83 -8.76 11.01
N LEU A 93 -7.08 -8.90 9.71
CA LEU A 93 -6.68 -10.09 8.95
C LEU A 93 -5.15 -10.16 8.83
N CYS A 94 -4.46 -9.07 8.54
CA CYS A 94 -2.99 -9.08 8.52
C CYS A 94 -2.41 -9.49 9.88
N GLU A 95 -2.92 -8.93 10.98
CA GLU A 95 -2.48 -9.30 12.34
C GLU A 95 -2.74 -10.79 12.64
N LYS A 96 -3.94 -11.29 12.32
CA LYS A 96 -4.31 -12.70 12.52
C LYS A 96 -3.38 -13.67 11.79
N TYR A 97 -2.94 -13.31 10.59
CA TYR A 97 -2.07 -14.13 9.76
C TYR A 97 -0.59 -13.77 9.87
N CYS A 98 -0.22 -12.99 10.90
CA CYS A 98 1.16 -12.55 11.16
C CYS A 98 1.81 -11.83 9.96
N ILE A 99 1.02 -11.07 9.22
CA ILE A 99 1.49 -10.19 8.15
C ILE A 99 1.75 -8.81 8.74
N VAL A 100 3.00 -8.35 8.64
CA VAL A 100 3.39 -7.00 9.02
C VAL A 100 2.82 -6.03 7.99
N LEU A 101 1.85 -5.22 8.41
CA LEU A 101 1.27 -4.17 7.58
C LEU A 101 1.95 -2.83 7.85
N ARG A 102 2.39 -2.14 6.80
CA ARG A 102 2.91 -0.76 6.85
C ARG A 102 2.06 0.15 5.98
N TYR A 103 2.03 1.42 6.36
CA TYR A 103 1.29 2.45 5.64
C TYR A 103 2.27 3.44 5.02
N VAL A 104 1.94 3.91 3.82
CA VAL A 104 2.63 5.04 3.19
C VAL A 104 1.59 6.08 2.81
N TRP A 105 1.69 7.27 3.38
CA TRP A 105 0.75 8.36 3.12
C TRP A 105 1.05 9.08 1.81
N TYR A 106 0.01 9.60 1.17
CA TYR A 106 0.13 10.28 -0.12
C TYR A 106 1.04 11.52 -0.12
N TYR A 107 1.31 12.10 1.06
CA TYR A 107 2.19 13.25 1.23
C TYR A 107 3.63 12.86 1.61
N GLU A 108 3.88 11.58 1.92
CA GLU A 108 5.21 11.07 2.19
C GLU A 108 5.98 10.82 0.88
N ASP A 109 7.31 10.91 0.94
CA ASP A 109 8.14 10.49 -0.18
C ASP A 109 8.33 8.96 -0.13
N PRO A 110 7.76 8.20 -1.09
CA PRO A 110 7.88 6.74 -1.10
C PRO A 110 9.33 6.27 -1.27
N TYR A 111 10.22 7.08 -1.85
CA TYR A 111 11.64 6.76 -2.00
C TYR A 111 12.40 6.81 -0.66
N ILE A 112 11.80 7.40 0.38
CA ILE A 112 12.37 7.49 1.73
C ILE A 112 11.67 6.50 2.66
N VAL A 113 10.34 6.56 2.72
CA VAL A 113 9.56 5.81 3.71
C VAL A 113 9.57 4.30 3.45
N ILE A 114 9.57 3.85 2.19
CA ILE A 114 9.60 2.42 1.89
C ILE A 114 10.95 1.81 2.30
N PRO A 115 12.12 2.36 1.90
CA PRO A 115 13.39 1.86 2.40
C PRO A 115 13.50 1.87 3.93
N GLU A 116 13.00 2.89 4.62
CA GLU A 116 12.98 2.92 6.09
C GLU A 116 12.20 1.74 6.67
N HIS A 117 10.98 1.49 6.17
CA HIS A 117 10.19 0.32 6.58
C HIS A 117 10.93 -1.00 6.33
N LEU A 118 11.60 -1.13 5.18
CA LEU A 118 12.35 -2.34 4.85
C LEU A 118 13.58 -2.52 5.76
N HIS A 119 14.29 -1.44 6.10
CA HIS A 119 15.44 -1.46 7.01
C HIS A 119 15.01 -1.77 8.45
N GLU A 120 13.93 -1.18 8.95
CA GLU A 120 13.35 -1.51 10.27
C GLU A 120 12.98 -2.99 10.41
N LEU A 121 12.56 -3.60 9.29
CA LEU A 121 12.23 -5.02 9.22
C LEU A 121 13.46 -5.91 8.99
N GLY A 122 14.65 -5.34 8.84
CA GLY A 122 15.89 -6.07 8.56
C GLY A 122 15.89 -6.77 7.19
N LEU A 123 15.08 -6.29 6.24
CA LEU A 123 14.99 -6.84 4.89
C LEU A 123 16.08 -6.31 3.97
N ILE A 124 16.65 -5.16 4.31
CA ILE A 124 17.76 -4.50 3.61
C ILE A 124 18.73 -3.90 4.66
N GLU A 125 19.99 -3.69 4.25
CA GLU A 125 21.05 -3.02 5.03
C GLU A 125 21.12 -1.52 4.74
#